data_AF-A0A2N3C6C1-F1
#
_entry.id   AF-A0A2N3C6C1-F1
#
_cell.length_a   1.000
_cell.length_b   1.000
_cell.length_c   1.000
_cell.angle_alpha   90.00
_cell.angle_beta   90.00
_cell.angle_gamma   90.00
#
_symmetry.space_group_name_H-M   'P 1'
#
loop_
_entity.id
_entity.type
_entity.pdbx_description
1 polymer ?
#
loop_
_entity_poly.entity_id
_entity_poly.type
_entity_poly.pdbx_seq_one_letter_code
_entity_poly.pdbx_strand_id
1 'polypeptide(L)'
;MRRLLPFLLALVGLVGGTAGGYFLRPALEPSDEATAGERADAAHPKEEAGEFVRLNNQFIVPLVEGERVAGMVVLTLSIEVAPGASDRVFANEPR
;
A
#
# COMPACT_ATOMS: atom_id res chain seq x y z
N MET A 1 8.89 -44.24 -10.76
CA MET A 1 7.83 -43.50 -10.03
C MET A 1 8.36 -42.24 -9.31
N ARG A 2 9.44 -42.31 -8.52
CA ARG A 2 9.97 -41.16 -7.72
C ARG A 2 10.41 -39.90 -8.50
N ARG A 3 10.68 -40.02 -9.81
CA ARG A 3 11.06 -38.90 -10.69
C ARG A 3 9.91 -38.35 -11.53
N LEU A 4 8.81 -39.10 -11.72
CA LEU A 4 7.66 -38.66 -12.53
C LEU A 4 6.81 -37.63 -11.79
N LEU A 5 6.61 -37.85 -10.49
CA LEU A 5 5.84 -36.95 -9.63
C LEU A 5 6.31 -35.48 -9.68
N PRO A 6 7.61 -35.15 -9.55
CA PRO A 6 8.05 -33.76 -9.63
C PRO A 6 7.85 -33.13 -11.02
N PHE A 7 8.01 -33.88 -12.11
CA PHE A 7 7.75 -33.35 -13.46
C PHE A 7 6.27 -33.10 -13.72
N LEU A 8 5.40 -34.01 -13.26
CA LEU A 8 3.94 -33.80 -13.35
C LEU A 8 3.50 -32.59 -12.54
N LEU A 9 4.04 -32.43 -11.33
CA LEU A 9 3.71 -31.29 -10.47
C LEU A 9 4.20 -29.97 -11.10
N ALA A 10 5.39 -29.96 -11.70
CA ALA A 10 5.90 -28.81 -12.45
C ALA A 10 5.00 -28.47 -13.65
N LEU A 11 4.56 -29.48 -14.42
CA LEU A 11 3.69 -29.27 -15.58
C LEU A 11 2.32 -28.73 -15.17
N VAL A 12 1.70 -29.33 -14.14
CA VAL A 12 0.40 -28.87 -13.61
C VAL A 12 0.51 -27.47 -13.02
N GLY A 13 1.59 -27.17 -12.29
CA GLY A 13 1.84 -25.83 -11.75
C GLY A 13 2.02 -24.78 -12.83
N LEU A 14 2.77 -25.09 -13.90
CA LEU A 14 2.98 -24.17 -15.02
C LEU A 14 1.67 -23.89 -15.77
N VAL A 15 0.94 -24.96 -16.12
CA VAL A 15 -0.33 -24.84 -16.86
C VAL A 15 -1.41 -24.17 -15.99
N GLY A 16 -1.56 -24.61 -14.75
CA GLY A 16 -2.52 -24.02 -13.80
C GLY A 16 -2.21 -22.57 -13.45
N GLY A 17 -0.93 -22.24 -13.25
CA GLY A 17 -0.48 -20.88 -12.94
C GLY A 17 -0.70 -19.91 -14.10
N THR A 18 -0.34 -20.30 -15.32
CA THR A 18 -0.54 -19.47 -16.52
C THR A 18 -2.03 -19.31 -16.86
N ALA A 19 -2.82 -20.38 -16.81
CA ALA A 19 -4.26 -20.32 -17.02
C ALA A 19 -4.96 -19.48 -15.95
N GLY A 20 -4.62 -19.70 -14.67
CA GLY A 20 -5.16 -18.92 -13.56
C GLY A 20 -4.80 -17.44 -13.66
N GLY A 21 -3.55 -17.12 -13.98
CA GLY A 21 -3.11 -15.73 -14.21
C GLY A 21 -3.83 -15.05 -15.37
N TYR A 22 -4.13 -15.78 -16.44
CA TYR A 22 -4.90 -15.25 -17.58
C TYR A 22 -6.37 -15.02 -17.24
N PHE A 23 -7.02 -15.97 -16.56
CA PHE A 23 -8.45 -15.90 -16.23
C PHE A 23 -8.77 -14.98 -15.05
N LEU A 24 -7.88 -14.91 -14.06
CA LEU A 24 -8.05 -14.11 -12.84
C LEU A 24 -7.31 -12.77 -12.90
N ARG A 25 -6.70 -12.44 -14.05
CA ARG A 25 -6.12 -11.11 -14.28
C ARG A 25 -7.19 -10.05 -13.97
N PRO A 26 -6.92 -9.08 -13.07
CA PRO A 26 -7.82 -7.97 -12.84
C PRO A 26 -8.11 -7.23 -14.15
N ALA A 27 -9.35 -6.77 -14.32
CA ALA A 27 -9.64 -5.78 -15.35
C ALA A 27 -8.76 -4.56 -15.06
N LEU A 28 -8.06 -4.08 -16.08
CA LEU A 28 -7.40 -2.78 -15.99
C LEU A 28 -8.54 -1.78 -15.81
N GLU A 29 -8.74 -1.31 -14.59
CA GLU A 29 -9.48 -0.07 -14.43
C GLU A 29 -8.73 1.00 -15.23
N PRO A 30 -9.45 1.89 -15.95
CA PRO A 30 -8.81 3.03 -16.55
C PRO A 30 -8.21 3.85 -15.41
N SER A 31 -6.94 3.60 -15.15
CA SER A 31 -6.08 4.53 -14.45
C SER A 31 -6.17 5.80 -15.29
N ASP A 32 -6.54 6.93 -14.68
CA ASP A 32 -6.22 8.26 -15.20
C ASP A 32 -4.69 8.44 -15.13
N GLU A 33 -3.96 7.53 -15.74
CA GLU A 33 -2.55 7.65 -16.04
C GLU A 33 -2.46 8.56 -17.26
N ALA A 34 -2.45 9.85 -16.94
CA ALA A 34 -1.79 10.83 -17.75
C ALA A 34 -0.47 10.24 -18.25
N THR A 35 -0.41 10.11 -19.57
CA THR A 35 0.77 9.80 -20.36
C THR A 35 2.03 10.39 -19.73
N ALA A 36 2.98 9.53 -19.38
CA ALA A 36 4.38 9.92 -19.24
C ALA A 36 4.88 10.29 -20.65
N GLY A 37 4.58 11.53 -21.07
CA GLY A 37 4.92 12.10 -22.35
C GLY A 37 4.56 13.57 -22.36
N GLU A 38 5.59 14.42 -22.30
CA GLU A 38 5.56 15.86 -22.56
C GLU A 38 4.40 16.65 -21.94
N ARG A 39 4.41 16.85 -20.61
CA ARG A 39 3.60 17.92 -20.02
C ARG A 39 4.35 19.24 -20.19
N ALA A 40 3.84 20.05 -21.11
CA ALA A 40 4.17 21.46 -21.23
C ALA A 40 4.18 22.13 -19.84
N ASP A 41 5.16 23.01 -19.66
CA ASP A 41 5.40 23.86 -18.49
C ASP A 41 4.18 24.76 -18.23
N ALA A 42 3.15 24.19 -17.62
CA ALA A 42 2.12 24.93 -16.93
C ALA A 42 2.69 25.22 -15.54
N ALA A 43 3.08 26.48 -15.33
CA ALA A 43 3.49 27.00 -14.04
C ALA A 43 2.34 26.80 -13.03
N HIS A 44 2.34 25.65 -12.36
CA HIS A 44 1.64 25.48 -11.10
C HIS A 44 2.25 26.50 -10.14
N PRO A 45 1.42 27.22 -9.35
CA PRO A 45 1.94 27.90 -8.18
C PRO A 45 2.80 26.88 -7.43
N LYS A 46 4.03 27.26 -7.04
CA LYS A 46 4.80 26.46 -6.09
C LYS A 46 4.00 26.45 -4.80
N GLU A 47 3.08 25.49 -4.67
CA GLU A 47 2.61 25.06 -3.36
C GLU A 47 3.87 24.63 -2.62
N GLU A 48 4.15 25.31 -1.52
CA GLU A 48 5.28 24.94 -0.68
C GLU A 48 5.11 23.47 -0.33
N ALA A 49 6.07 22.63 -0.73
CA ALA A 49 5.97 21.20 -0.51
C ALA A 49 5.80 20.95 1.00
N GLY A 50 4.70 20.28 1.37
CA GLY A 50 4.42 19.93 2.75
C GLY A 50 5.57 19.13 3.36
N GLU A 51 5.75 19.31 4.66
CA GLU A 51 6.69 18.54 5.44
C GLU A 51 5.98 17.30 6.00
N PHE A 52 6.60 16.13 5.91
CA PHE A 52 6.03 14.89 6.44
C PHE A 52 6.71 14.51 7.75
N VAL A 53 5.92 14.46 8.82
CA VAL A 53 6.37 14.06 10.16
C VAL A 53 5.92 12.65 10.45
N ARG A 54 6.87 11.75 10.69
CA ARG A 54 6.56 10.37 11.10
C ARG A 54 6.25 10.33 12.60
N LEU A 55 5.14 9.68 12.96
CA LEU A 55 4.87 9.34 14.36
C LEU A 55 5.67 8.08 14.72
N ASN A 56 6.42 8.15 15.84
CA ASN A 56 7.34 7.07 16.21
C ASN A 56 6.63 5.89 16.85
N ASN A 57 5.47 6.13 17.47
CA ASN A 57 4.67 5.11 18.12
C ASN A 57 3.75 4.41 17.14
N GLN A 58 3.70 3.07 17.23
CA GLN A 58 2.77 2.26 16.45
C GLN A 58 1.41 2.23 17.15
N PHE A 59 0.34 2.44 16.39
CA PHE A 59 -1.02 2.38 16.92
C PHE A 59 -1.52 0.94 16.83
N ILE A 60 -1.85 0.37 17.97
CA ILE A 60 -2.38 -1.00 18.06
C ILE A 60 -3.88 -0.89 18.33
N VAL A 61 -4.70 -1.30 17.35
CA VAL A 61 -6.15 -1.18 17.39
C VAL A 61 -6.78 -2.58 17.41
N PRO A 62 -7.44 -2.99 18.50
CA PRO A 62 -8.17 -4.25 18.53
C PRO A 62 -9.47 -4.13 17.72
N LEU A 63 -9.73 -5.13 16.88
CA LEU A 63 -11.03 -5.30 16.24
C LEU A 63 -11.89 -6.18 17.15
N VAL A 64 -12.99 -5.64 17.65
CA VAL A 64 -13.91 -6.34 18.56
C VAL A 64 -15.21 -6.68 17.81
N GLU A 65 -15.61 -7.95 17.84
CA GLU A 65 -16.90 -8.41 17.33
C GLU A 65 -17.70 -9.06 18.47
N GLY A 66 -18.82 -8.44 18.83
CA GLY A 66 -19.56 -8.82 20.04
C GLY A 66 -18.70 -8.58 21.30
N GLU A 67 -18.51 -9.61 22.11
CA GLU A 67 -17.72 -9.54 23.36
C GLU A 67 -16.29 -10.10 23.21
N ARG A 68 -15.83 -10.33 21.97
CA ARG A 68 -14.53 -10.97 21.70
C ARG A 68 -13.69 -10.16 20.73
N VAL A 69 -12.38 -10.17 20.96
CA VAL A 69 -11.40 -9.62 20.02
C VAL A 69 -11.32 -10.55 18.82
N ALA A 70 -11.78 -10.07 17.67
CA ALA A 70 -11.74 -10.77 16.40
C ALA A 70 -10.37 -10.64 15.71
N GLY A 71 -9.62 -9.58 16.01
CA GLY A 71 -8.29 -9.35 15.46
C GLY A 71 -7.59 -8.14 16.04
N MET A 72 -6.37 -7.90 15.55
CA MET A 72 -5.52 -6.77 15.94
C MET A 72 -4.97 -6.11 14.68
N VAL A 73 -5.00 -4.78 14.62
CA VAL A 73 -4.42 -3.99 13.55
C VAL A 73 -3.29 -3.16 14.11
N VAL A 74 -2.13 -3.17 13.46
CA VAL A 74 -0.98 -2.34 13.82
C VAL A 74 -0.75 -1.32 12.71
N LEU A 75 -0.79 -0.03 13.06
CA LEU A 75 -0.66 1.08 12.11
C LEU A 75 0.59 1.90 12.41
N THR A 76 1.24 2.37 11.35
CA THR A 76 2.27 3.41 11.43
C THR A 76 1.81 4.58 10.57
N LEU A 77 1.89 5.80 11.11
CA LEU A 77 1.35 6.99 10.48
C LEU A 77 2.44 8.04 10.23
N SER A 78 2.28 8.78 9.14
CA SER A 78 3.02 10.00 8.84
C SER A 78 2.01 11.12 8.57
N ILE A 79 2.23 12.28 9.18
CA ILE A 79 1.36 13.44 9.06
C ILE A 79 2.02 14.46 8.14
N GLU A 80 1.31 14.89 7.11
CA GLU A 80 1.70 16.03 6.29
C GLU A 80 1.33 17.34 7.01
N VAL A 81 2.29 18.26 7.08
CA VAL A 81 2.11 19.58 7.69
C VAL A 81 2.68 20.67 6.81
N ALA A 82 2.25 21.89 7.04
CA ALA A 82 2.91 23.05 6.45
C ALA A 82 4.40 23.10 6.87
N PRO A 83 5.30 23.61 6.02
CA PRO A 83 6.72 23.71 6.35
C PRO A 83 6.97 24.36 7.71
N GLY A 84 7.81 23.74 8.55
CA GLY A 84 8.17 24.28 9.86
C GLY A 84 7.11 24.11 10.95
N ALA A 85 6.00 23.41 10.69
CA ALA A 85 4.98 23.11 11.69
C ALA A 85 5.25 21.80 12.47
N SER A 86 6.35 21.10 12.19
CA SER A 86 6.68 19.78 12.77
C SER A 86 6.80 19.77 14.29
N ASP A 87 7.36 20.82 14.89
CA ASP A 87 7.48 20.94 16.35
C ASP A 87 6.12 20.90 17.04
N ARG A 88 5.08 21.42 16.40
CA ARG A 88 3.70 21.38 16.93
C ARG A 88 3.16 19.97 16.93
N VAL A 89 3.53 19.13 15.95
CA VAL A 89 3.12 17.72 15.91
C VAL A 89 3.75 16.98 17.08
N PHE A 90 5.06 17.11 17.27
CA PHE A 90 5.76 16.46 18.39
C PHE A 90 5.28 16.94 19.77
N ALA A 91 4.93 18.23 19.91
CA ALA A 91 4.42 18.77 21.17
C ALA A 91 3.04 18.23 21.56
N ASN A 92 2.23 17.82 20.58
CA ASN A 92 0.87 17.29 20.79
C ASN A 92 0.80 15.77 20.61
N GLU A 93 1.94 15.09 20.41
CA GLU A 93 1.96 13.64 20.33
C GLU A 93 1.51 13.03 21.67
N PRO A 94 0.48 12.15 21.66
CA PRO A 94 0.05 11.45 22.88
C PRO A 94 1.20 10.59 23.42
N ARG A 95 1.45 10.66 24.74
CA ARG A 95 2.46 9.86 25.43
C ARG A 95 1.94 8.48 25.83
#